data_AF-A0A382J561-F1
#
_entry.id   AF-A0A382J561-F1
#
_cell.length_a   1.000
_cell.length_b   1.000
_cell.length_c   1.000
_cell.angle_alpha   90.00
_cell.angle_beta   90.00
_cell.angle_gamma   90.00
#
_symmetry.space_group_name_H-M   'P 1'
#
loop_
_entity.id
_entity.type
_entity.pdbx_description
1 polymer ?
#
loop_
_entity_poly.entity_id
_entity_poly.type
_entity_poly.pdbx_seq_one_letter_code
_entity_poly.pdbx_strand_id
1 'polypeptide(L)'
;VWTGVLVLVPWVISNAGGWDVVLKGMDGINNPTWMSVFLGFGAAAFLGHMGGPWGDNSFYQRAFSIKKESIIPSFVVASFVFIVIPIMMGLLGFVAAGTAMQIDNVGVTNAMVIAKFLPVGASLFFMFMVFAGLVAILDSQFSSVANMTGHDIYNEFKKGNEVYWARCGMFALAVIGLVVSHIPGIQILHLFLFFAVLRASVWIPSMISFLKPDLITEKGMFWGILVGATVGEILFISGKLGYTDTAFLGTMIAVFGTPLLVIGISKKPNMVMHFD
;
A
#
# COMPACT_ATOMS: atom_id res chain seq x y z
N VAL A 1 -9.68 16.04 -4.45
CA VAL A 1 -8.72 15.68 -3.37
C VAL A 1 -7.83 16.85 -2.98
N TRP A 2 -7.02 17.38 -3.89
CA TRP A 2 -6.08 18.47 -3.61
C TRP A 2 -6.68 19.73 -2.97
N THR A 3 -7.76 20.27 -3.56
CA THR A 3 -8.44 21.46 -3.03
C THR A 3 -8.97 21.21 -1.62
N GLY A 4 -9.48 20.01 -1.33
CA GLY A 4 -9.94 19.68 0.01
C GLY A 4 -8.79 19.57 1.01
N VAL A 5 -7.68 18.95 0.64
CA VAL A 5 -6.50 18.83 1.52
C VAL A 5 -5.91 20.21 1.84
N LEU A 6 -5.69 21.05 0.83
CA LEU A 6 -5.03 22.35 0.99
C LEU A 6 -5.90 23.42 1.64
N VAL A 7 -7.23 23.25 1.63
CA VAL A 7 -8.17 24.23 2.22
C VAL A 7 -8.70 23.74 3.57
N LEU A 8 -9.19 22.49 3.64
CA LEU A 8 -9.85 21.99 4.85
C LEU A 8 -8.88 21.84 6.02
N VAL A 9 -7.65 21.36 5.78
CA VAL A 9 -6.69 21.12 6.86
C VAL A 9 -6.24 22.42 7.51
N PRO A 10 -5.77 23.46 6.79
CA PRO A 10 -5.43 24.74 7.43
C PRO A 10 -6.64 25.39 8.12
N TRP A 11 -7.84 25.25 7.54
CA TRP A 11 -9.06 25.78 8.15
C TRP A 11 -9.41 25.08 9.47
N VAL A 12 -9.28 23.75 9.53
CA VAL A 12 -9.39 22.99 10.79
C VAL A 12 -8.39 23.51 11.80
N ILE A 13 -7.11 23.63 11.43
CA ILE A 13 -6.05 24.07 12.34
C ILE A 13 -6.37 25.46 12.89
N SER A 14 -6.77 26.40 12.04
CA SER A 14 -7.18 27.74 12.45
C SER A 14 -8.34 27.72 13.46
N ASN A 15 -9.37 26.91 13.21
CA ASN A 15 -10.53 26.81 14.11
C ASN A 15 -10.25 26.03 15.39
N ALA A 16 -9.28 25.11 15.38
CA ALA A 16 -8.92 24.30 16.53
C ALA A 16 -8.08 25.05 17.57
N GLY A 17 -7.59 26.26 17.25
CA GLY A 17 -6.70 27.05 18.12
C GLY A 17 -5.32 27.32 17.52
N GLY A 18 -5.12 27.07 16.23
CA GLY A 18 -3.88 27.36 15.52
C GLY A 18 -2.82 26.25 15.63
N TRP A 19 -1.59 26.60 15.24
CA TRP A 19 -0.48 25.65 15.14
C TRP A 19 -0.02 25.10 16.50
N ASP A 20 -0.22 25.85 17.58
CA ASP A 20 0.13 25.40 18.94
C ASP A 20 -0.60 24.10 19.32
N VAL A 21 -1.82 23.90 18.82
CA VAL A 21 -2.59 22.67 19.03
C VAL A 21 -1.97 21.48 18.30
N VAL A 22 -1.48 21.70 17.07
CA VAL A 22 -0.77 20.67 16.31
C VAL A 22 0.50 20.26 17.06
N LEU A 23 1.29 21.23 17.52
CA LEU A 23 2.51 21.00 18.29
C LEU A 23 2.23 20.22 19.58
N LYS A 24 1.19 20.58 20.32
CA LYS A 24 0.75 19.84 21.51
C LYS A 24 0.37 18.39 21.17
N GLY A 25 -0.25 18.16 20.01
CA GLY A 25 -0.56 16.81 19.53
C GLY A 25 0.68 15.97 19.18
N MET A 26 1.83 16.61 18.94
CA MET A 26 3.09 15.94 18.67
C MET A 26 3.81 15.47 19.94
N ASP A 27 3.37 15.86 21.15
CA ASP A 27 3.98 15.40 22.42
C ASP A 27 3.96 13.86 22.58
N GLY A 28 3.09 13.17 21.81
CA GLY A 28 3.08 11.72 21.68
C GLY A 28 4.35 11.09 21.08
N ILE A 29 5.29 11.88 20.53
CA ILE A 29 6.61 11.39 20.04
C ILE A 29 7.40 10.65 21.14
N ASN A 30 7.14 10.96 22.41
CA ASN A 30 7.80 10.33 23.55
C ASN A 30 7.16 9.00 23.97
N ASN A 31 5.88 8.77 23.63
CA ASN A 31 5.17 7.53 23.96
C ASN A 31 3.89 7.36 23.08
N PRO A 32 3.87 6.42 22.12
CA PRO A 32 4.94 5.50 21.73
C PRO A 32 6.14 6.25 21.13
N THR A 33 7.36 5.79 21.42
CA THR A 33 8.58 6.44 20.90
C THR A 33 8.61 6.39 19.37
N TRP A 34 9.23 7.39 18.73
CA TRP A 34 9.40 7.41 17.27
C TRP A 34 9.98 6.10 16.71
N MET A 35 10.90 5.46 17.45
CA MET A 35 11.50 4.19 17.05
C MET A 35 10.48 3.05 17.06
N SER A 36 9.62 2.98 18.09
CA SER A 36 8.56 1.98 18.14
C SER A 36 7.53 2.17 17.01
N VAL A 37 7.22 3.43 16.65
CA VAL A 37 6.38 3.74 15.49
C VAL A 37 7.07 3.35 14.19
N PHE A 38 8.36 3.62 14.06
CA PHE A 38 9.14 3.24 12.88
C PHE A 38 9.22 1.72 12.71
N LEU A 39 9.62 0.97 13.74
CA LEU A 39 9.75 -0.48 13.68
C LEU A 39 8.39 -1.18 13.54
N GLY A 40 7.36 -0.64 14.20
CA GLY A 40 6.00 -1.20 14.16
C GLY A 40 5.26 -0.91 12.86
N PHE A 41 5.42 0.27 12.28
CA PHE A 41 4.64 0.70 11.11
C PHE A 41 5.52 1.26 9.99
N GLY A 42 6.40 2.20 10.34
CA GLY A 42 7.15 3.01 9.37
C GLY A 42 8.02 2.19 8.42
N ALA A 43 8.71 1.17 8.91
CA ALA A 43 9.61 0.34 8.11
C ALA A 43 8.84 -0.47 7.05
N ALA A 44 7.78 -1.17 7.46
CA ALA A 44 6.92 -1.94 6.56
C ALA A 44 6.24 -1.03 5.53
N ALA A 45 5.69 0.12 5.97
CA ALA A 45 5.07 1.10 5.07
C ALA A 45 6.09 1.65 4.04
N PHE A 46 7.27 2.08 4.50
CA PHE A 46 8.33 2.61 3.64
C PHE A 46 8.78 1.57 2.60
N LEU A 47 9.15 0.36 3.03
CA LEU A 47 9.61 -0.69 2.13
C LEU A 47 8.51 -1.15 1.18
N GLY A 48 7.26 -1.20 1.63
CA GLY A 48 6.11 -1.50 0.78
C GLY A 48 5.86 -0.45 -0.29
N HIS A 49 6.10 0.83 0.01
CA HIS A 49 6.08 1.90 -0.99
C HIS A 49 7.22 1.78 -2.00
N MET A 50 8.41 1.35 -1.57
CA MET A 50 9.53 1.06 -2.48
C MET A 50 9.22 -0.10 -3.44
N GLY A 51 8.53 -1.14 -2.96
CA GLY A 51 8.02 -2.22 -3.81
C GLY A 51 6.80 -1.85 -4.67
N GLY A 52 6.10 -0.76 -4.29
CA GLY A 52 4.98 -0.13 -5.00
C GLY A 52 5.04 -0.25 -6.51
N PRO A 53 5.97 0.47 -7.16
CA PRO A 53 6.07 0.53 -8.61
C PRO A 53 6.47 -0.78 -9.31
N TRP A 54 7.02 -1.75 -8.58
CA TRP A 54 7.56 -2.99 -9.16
C TRP A 54 6.54 -4.11 -9.20
N GLY A 55 5.68 -4.18 -8.18
CA GLY A 55 4.68 -5.25 -8.04
C GLY A 55 3.26 -4.90 -8.50
N ASP A 56 3.03 -3.68 -8.95
CA ASP A 56 1.68 -3.17 -9.24
C ASP A 56 1.52 -2.83 -10.72
N ASN A 57 0.76 -3.67 -11.42
CA ASN A 57 0.51 -3.58 -12.85
C ASN A 57 -0.13 -2.23 -13.27
N SER A 58 -0.86 -1.53 -12.38
CA SER A 58 -1.43 -0.24 -12.71
C SER A 58 -0.37 0.85 -12.98
N PHE A 59 0.82 0.75 -12.38
CA PHE A 59 1.93 1.66 -12.69
C PHE A 59 2.52 1.39 -14.07
N TYR A 60 2.66 0.12 -14.45
CA TYR A 60 3.12 -0.26 -15.79
C TYR A 60 2.13 0.21 -16.86
N GLN A 61 0.83 -0.02 -16.67
CA GLN A 61 -0.20 0.50 -17.57
C GLN A 61 -0.09 2.02 -17.77
N ARG A 62 0.09 2.77 -16.68
CA ARG A 62 0.29 4.23 -16.75
C ARG A 62 1.55 4.58 -17.52
N ALA A 63 2.68 3.94 -17.24
CA ALA A 63 3.95 4.19 -17.92
C ALA A 63 3.87 3.89 -19.43
N PHE A 64 3.16 2.84 -19.83
CA PHE A 64 2.98 2.49 -21.24
C PHE A 64 1.90 3.32 -21.96
N SER A 65 1.03 4.00 -21.22
CA SER A 65 -0.03 4.86 -21.78
C SER A 65 0.39 6.32 -22.04
N ILE A 66 1.58 6.72 -21.59
CA ILE A 66 2.09 8.10 -21.73
C ILE A 66 3.26 8.15 -22.70
N LYS A 67 3.47 9.33 -23.31
CA LYS A 67 4.61 9.56 -24.21
C LYS A 67 5.93 9.33 -23.49
N LYS A 68 6.91 8.73 -24.17
CA LYS A 68 8.20 8.32 -23.58
C LYS A 68 8.92 9.47 -22.88
N GLU A 69 8.96 10.64 -23.51
CA GLU A 69 9.56 11.86 -22.97
C GLU A 69 8.85 12.41 -21.73
N SER A 70 7.60 12.00 -21.51
CA SER A 70 6.78 12.43 -20.36
C SER A 70 6.78 11.43 -19.21
N ILE A 71 7.38 10.25 -19.35
CA ILE A 71 7.38 9.21 -18.30
C ILE A 71 8.05 9.73 -17.02
N ILE A 72 9.32 10.09 -17.10
CA ILE A 72 10.09 10.53 -15.92
C ILE A 72 9.46 11.78 -15.28
N PRO A 73 9.15 12.87 -16.04
CA PRO A 73 8.50 14.04 -15.46
C PRO A 73 7.19 13.71 -14.73
N SER A 74 6.34 12.86 -15.32
CA SER A 74 5.04 12.51 -14.72
C SER A 74 5.21 11.80 -13.38
N PHE A 75 6.09 10.81 -13.29
CA PHE A 75 6.32 10.06 -12.05
C PHE A 75 7.00 10.90 -10.96
N VAL A 76 7.96 11.76 -11.34
CA VAL A 76 8.64 12.65 -10.39
C VAL A 76 7.68 13.68 -9.83
N VAL A 77 6.93 14.37 -10.70
CA VAL A 77 5.93 15.37 -10.29
C VAL A 77 4.85 14.71 -9.43
N ALA A 78 4.33 13.55 -9.84
CA ALA A 78 3.35 12.81 -9.06
C ALA A 78 3.86 12.45 -7.65
N SER A 79 5.14 12.09 -7.50
CA SER A 79 5.74 11.78 -6.19
C SER A 79 5.80 13.00 -5.26
N PHE A 80 6.27 14.15 -5.78
CA PHE A 80 6.31 15.39 -5.00
C PHE A 80 4.93 15.94 -4.68
N VAL A 81 3.98 15.78 -5.60
CA VAL A 81 2.60 16.14 -5.35
C VAL A 81 2.07 15.23 -4.23
N PHE A 82 2.22 13.91 -4.35
CA PHE A 82 1.71 12.92 -3.40
C PHE A 82 2.17 13.15 -1.96
N ILE A 83 3.42 13.55 -1.70
CA ILE A 83 3.96 13.74 -0.33
C ILE A 83 3.11 14.70 0.53
N VAL A 84 2.45 15.66 -0.10
CA VAL A 84 1.65 16.68 0.59
C VAL A 84 0.39 16.06 1.21
N ILE A 85 -0.23 15.06 0.58
CA ILE A 85 -1.46 14.44 1.10
C ILE A 85 -1.26 13.78 2.47
N PRO A 86 -0.33 12.81 2.65
CA PRO A 86 -0.17 12.13 3.93
C PRO A 86 0.32 13.09 5.03
N ILE A 87 1.14 14.09 4.69
CA ILE A 87 1.54 15.13 5.65
C ILE A 87 0.30 15.88 6.13
N MET A 88 -0.47 16.47 5.21
CA MET A 88 -1.63 17.29 5.56
C MET A 88 -2.74 16.50 6.26
N MET A 89 -3.02 15.27 5.80
CA MET A 89 -3.98 14.39 6.46
C MET A 89 -3.50 13.92 7.83
N GLY A 90 -2.18 13.72 8.00
CA GLY A 90 -1.58 13.38 9.29
C GLY A 90 -1.70 14.52 10.31
N LEU A 91 -1.66 15.79 9.88
CA LEU A 91 -1.86 16.94 10.76
C LEU A 91 -3.21 16.90 11.47
N LEU A 92 -4.27 16.39 10.83
CA LEU A 92 -5.58 16.24 11.48
C LEU A 92 -5.52 15.27 12.67
N GLY A 93 -4.70 14.22 12.58
CA GLY A 93 -4.43 13.32 13.70
C GLY A 93 -3.77 14.04 14.88
N PHE A 94 -2.80 14.92 14.61
CA PHE A 94 -2.19 15.75 15.66
C PHE A 94 -3.17 16.78 16.22
N VAL A 95 -4.06 17.36 15.42
CA VAL A 95 -5.14 18.23 15.92
C VAL A 95 -6.05 17.46 16.88
N ALA A 96 -6.49 16.25 16.53
CA ALA A 96 -7.27 15.40 17.43
C ALA A 96 -6.55 15.16 18.77
N ALA A 97 -5.26 14.80 18.71
CA ALA A 97 -4.45 14.56 19.90
C ALA A 97 -4.27 15.82 20.76
N GLY A 98 -3.90 16.95 20.17
CA GLY A 98 -3.65 18.21 20.89
C GLY A 98 -4.90 18.81 21.54
N THR A 99 -6.07 18.53 20.96
CA THR A 99 -7.39 18.90 21.51
C THR A 99 -7.98 17.85 22.45
N ALA A 100 -7.25 16.75 22.70
CA ALA A 100 -7.67 15.63 23.54
C ALA A 100 -9.02 15.01 23.13
N MET A 101 -9.32 15.00 21.82
CA MET A 101 -10.49 14.31 21.28
C MET A 101 -10.44 12.82 21.58
N GLN A 102 -11.54 12.28 22.10
CA GLN A 102 -11.70 10.84 22.26
C GLN A 102 -12.15 10.23 20.93
N ILE A 103 -11.30 9.36 20.38
CA ILE A 103 -11.49 8.74 19.07
C ILE A 103 -11.44 7.22 19.26
N ASP A 104 -12.61 6.58 19.27
CA ASP A 104 -12.69 5.12 19.46
C ASP A 104 -12.15 4.35 18.25
N ASN A 105 -12.45 4.85 17.05
CA ASN A 105 -11.97 4.28 15.80
C ASN A 105 -11.02 5.25 15.09
N VAL A 106 -9.72 4.98 15.21
CA VAL A 106 -8.66 5.79 14.61
C VAL A 106 -8.75 5.89 13.08
N GLY A 107 -9.42 4.94 12.41
CA GLY A 107 -9.62 4.94 10.96
C GLY A 107 -10.53 6.07 10.46
N VAL A 108 -11.34 6.67 11.34
CA VAL A 108 -12.26 7.77 10.97
C VAL A 108 -11.86 9.12 11.59
N THR A 109 -10.66 9.20 12.19
CA THR A 109 -10.14 10.41 12.86
C THR A 109 -10.31 11.66 12.00
N ASN A 110 -9.85 11.64 10.74
CA ASN A 110 -9.90 12.82 9.87
C ASN A 110 -11.32 13.33 9.66
N ALA A 111 -12.30 12.44 9.49
CA ALA A 111 -13.70 12.82 9.33
C ALA A 111 -14.25 13.44 10.62
N MET A 112 -13.93 12.86 11.78
CA MET A 112 -14.38 13.35 13.08
C MET A 112 -13.80 14.72 13.42
N VAL A 113 -12.51 14.94 13.15
CA VAL A 113 -11.87 16.26 13.37
C VAL A 113 -12.50 17.32 12.48
N ILE A 114 -12.69 17.03 11.18
CA ILE A 114 -13.32 17.97 10.27
C ILE A 114 -14.75 18.31 10.72
N ALA A 115 -15.55 17.30 11.09
CA ALA A 115 -16.91 17.50 11.59
C ALA A 115 -16.97 18.28 12.91
N LYS A 116 -15.92 18.18 13.75
CA LYS A 116 -15.85 18.91 15.02
C LYS A 116 -15.57 20.40 14.83
N PHE A 117 -14.65 20.75 13.92
CA PHE A 117 -14.12 22.11 13.81
C PHE A 117 -14.66 22.91 12.63
N LEU A 118 -15.28 22.28 11.64
CA LEU A 118 -15.80 22.95 10.45
C LEU A 118 -17.33 22.81 10.31
N PRO A 119 -17.99 23.71 9.54
CA PRO A 119 -19.41 23.59 9.23
C PRO A 119 -19.74 22.31 8.45
N VAL A 120 -20.99 21.85 8.56
CA VAL A 120 -21.49 20.61 7.92
C VAL A 120 -21.16 20.52 6.42
N GLY A 121 -21.23 21.63 5.68
CA GLY A 121 -20.88 21.66 4.25
C GLY A 121 -19.44 21.21 3.96
N ALA A 122 -18.49 21.52 4.85
CA ALA A 122 -17.10 21.11 4.73
C ALA A 122 -16.94 19.60 4.95
N SER A 123 -17.69 19.02 5.90
CA SER A 123 -17.72 17.58 6.13
C SER A 123 -18.32 16.82 4.94
N LEU A 124 -19.41 17.32 4.36
CA LEU A 124 -20.00 16.72 3.15
C LEU A 124 -19.01 16.74 1.98
N PHE A 125 -18.34 17.87 1.78
CA PHE A 125 -17.31 17.98 0.75
C PHE A 125 -16.12 17.04 1.01
N PHE A 126 -15.68 16.92 2.27
CA PHE A 126 -14.63 15.98 2.67
C PHE A 126 -15.03 14.54 2.36
N MET A 127 -16.25 14.12 2.73
CA MET A 127 -16.74 12.77 2.46
C MET A 127 -16.80 12.50 0.95
N PHE A 128 -17.36 13.43 0.16
CA PHE A 128 -17.36 13.32 -1.30
C PHE A 128 -15.95 13.13 -1.86
N MET A 129 -14.99 13.91 -1.37
CA MET A 129 -13.58 13.81 -1.77
C MET A 129 -12.98 12.45 -1.44
N VAL A 130 -13.22 11.91 -0.24
CA VAL A 130 -12.75 10.59 0.18
C VAL A 130 -13.34 9.51 -0.73
N PHE A 131 -14.66 9.53 -0.96
CA PHE A 131 -15.31 8.57 -1.86
C PHE A 131 -14.79 8.66 -3.29
N ALA A 132 -14.61 9.86 -3.83
CA ALA A 132 -14.03 10.05 -5.16
C ALA A 132 -12.60 9.45 -5.24
N GLY A 133 -11.79 9.63 -4.20
CA GLY A 133 -10.46 9.03 -4.11
C GLY A 133 -10.51 7.50 -4.07
N LEU A 134 -11.39 6.93 -3.26
CA LEU A 134 -11.57 5.47 -3.15
C LEU A 134 -12.06 4.86 -4.48
N VAL A 135 -13.05 5.48 -5.12
CA VAL A 135 -13.57 5.04 -6.42
C VAL A 135 -12.50 5.10 -7.51
N ALA A 136 -11.69 6.16 -7.54
CA ALA A 136 -10.59 6.28 -8.51
C ALA A 136 -9.51 5.21 -8.33
N ILE A 137 -9.23 4.81 -7.08
CA ILE A 137 -8.32 3.70 -6.80
C ILE A 137 -8.95 2.38 -7.28
N LEU A 138 -10.21 2.12 -6.92
CA LEU A 138 -10.93 0.91 -7.34
C LEU A 138 -10.95 0.76 -8.87
N ASP A 139 -11.25 1.85 -9.59
CA ASP A 139 -11.27 1.85 -11.07
C ASP A 139 -9.90 1.46 -11.65
N SER A 140 -8.81 2.03 -11.13
CA SER A 140 -7.45 1.65 -11.54
C SER A 140 -7.14 0.18 -11.25
N GLN A 141 -7.58 -0.35 -10.11
CA GLN A 141 -7.34 -1.76 -9.75
C GLN A 141 -8.19 -2.72 -10.58
N PHE A 142 -9.44 -2.37 -10.89
CA PHE A 142 -10.27 -3.14 -11.80
C PHE A 142 -9.67 -3.18 -13.21
N SER A 143 -9.19 -2.06 -13.73
CA SER A 143 -8.49 -2.00 -15.02
C SER A 143 -7.21 -2.84 -15.02
N SER A 144 -6.47 -2.84 -13.91
CA SER A 144 -5.27 -3.66 -13.75
C SER A 144 -5.58 -5.16 -13.80
N VAL A 145 -6.60 -5.62 -13.04
CA VAL A 145 -7.02 -7.03 -13.06
C VAL A 145 -7.66 -7.42 -14.39
N ALA A 146 -8.42 -6.52 -15.01
CA ALA A 146 -8.98 -6.73 -16.35
C ALA A 146 -7.88 -7.00 -17.39
N ASN A 147 -6.78 -6.26 -17.32
CA ASN A 147 -5.61 -6.49 -18.17
C ASN A 147 -4.94 -7.83 -17.88
N MET A 148 -4.64 -8.14 -16.61
CA MET A 148 -3.98 -9.43 -16.28
C MET A 148 -4.82 -10.64 -16.69
N THR A 149 -6.13 -10.60 -16.46
CA THR A 149 -7.02 -11.72 -16.78
C THR A 149 -7.36 -11.78 -18.27
N GLY A 150 -7.65 -10.63 -18.88
CA GLY A 150 -7.97 -10.53 -20.31
C GLY A 150 -6.80 -10.76 -21.25
N HIS A 151 -5.58 -10.40 -20.83
CA HIS A 151 -4.37 -10.61 -21.61
C HIS A 151 -3.64 -11.90 -21.19
N ASP A 152 -3.16 -12.00 -19.94
CA ASP A 152 -2.22 -13.06 -19.55
C ASP A 152 -2.92 -14.43 -19.43
N ILE A 153 -4.01 -14.50 -18.66
CA ILE A 153 -4.76 -15.75 -18.48
C ILE A 153 -5.39 -16.20 -19.81
N TYR A 154 -5.96 -15.25 -20.57
CA TYR A 154 -6.50 -15.58 -21.88
C TYR A 154 -5.42 -16.10 -22.84
N ASN A 155 -4.24 -15.48 -22.89
CA ASN A 155 -3.19 -15.92 -23.80
C ASN A 155 -2.61 -17.30 -23.44
N GLU A 156 -2.61 -17.64 -22.14
CA GLU A 156 -2.21 -18.96 -21.65
C GLU A 156 -3.22 -20.05 -22.05
N PHE A 157 -4.51 -19.85 -21.76
CA PHE A 157 -5.52 -20.88 -21.98
C PHE A 157 -6.19 -20.84 -23.36
N LYS A 158 -6.19 -19.68 -24.03
CA LYS A 158 -6.82 -19.38 -25.34
C LYS A 158 -8.26 -19.86 -25.50
N LYS A 159 -9.02 -19.88 -24.40
CA LYS A 159 -10.44 -20.29 -24.37
C LYS A 159 -11.35 -19.08 -24.30
N GLY A 160 -12.40 -19.02 -25.11
CA GLY A 160 -13.39 -17.95 -25.03
C GLY A 160 -12.89 -16.62 -25.59
N ASN A 161 -13.28 -15.50 -24.97
CA ASN A 161 -12.99 -14.14 -25.41
C ASN A 161 -12.22 -13.38 -24.32
N GLU A 162 -11.20 -12.61 -24.70
CA GLU A 162 -10.42 -11.71 -23.83
C GLU A 162 -11.31 -10.81 -22.94
N VAL A 163 -12.34 -10.17 -23.51
CA VAL A 163 -13.28 -9.29 -22.77
C VAL A 163 -14.06 -10.07 -21.72
N TYR A 164 -14.37 -11.34 -21.98
CA TYR A 164 -15.04 -12.20 -21.00
C TYR A 164 -14.11 -12.47 -19.80
N TRP A 165 -12.85 -12.84 -20.04
CA TRP A 165 -11.88 -13.05 -18.97
C TRP A 165 -11.63 -11.77 -18.16
N ALA A 166 -11.48 -10.63 -18.83
CA ALA A 166 -11.33 -9.33 -18.20
C ALA A 166 -12.49 -9.02 -17.22
N ARG A 167 -13.74 -9.21 -17.67
CA ARG A 167 -14.94 -9.00 -16.83
C ARG A 167 -15.02 -9.99 -15.68
N CYS A 168 -14.67 -11.25 -15.91
CA CYS A 168 -14.59 -12.26 -14.85
C CYS A 168 -13.56 -11.87 -13.79
N GLY A 169 -12.38 -11.38 -14.19
CA GLY A 169 -11.37 -10.87 -13.28
C GLY A 169 -11.86 -9.71 -12.44
N MET A 170 -12.49 -8.71 -13.07
CA MET A 170 -13.09 -7.57 -12.34
C MET A 170 -14.16 -8.04 -11.34
N PHE A 171 -15.06 -8.93 -11.76
CA PHE A 171 -16.09 -9.46 -10.88
C PHE A 171 -15.49 -10.24 -9.70
N ALA A 172 -14.50 -11.10 -9.96
CA ALA A 172 -13.79 -11.84 -8.92
C ALA A 172 -13.11 -10.90 -7.91
N LEU A 173 -12.44 -9.84 -8.38
CA LEU A 173 -11.85 -8.83 -7.50
C LEU A 173 -12.91 -8.15 -6.62
N ALA A 174 -14.07 -7.79 -7.18
CA ALA A 174 -15.16 -7.17 -6.43
C ALA A 174 -15.70 -8.10 -5.34
N VAL A 175 -15.92 -9.38 -5.67
CA VAL A 175 -16.39 -10.39 -4.71
C VAL A 175 -15.37 -10.62 -3.60
N ILE A 176 -14.08 -10.78 -3.93
CA ILE A 176 -13.01 -10.96 -2.93
C ILE A 176 -12.93 -9.73 -2.03
N GLY A 177 -12.97 -8.53 -2.59
CA GLY A 177 -12.96 -7.28 -1.82
C GLY A 177 -14.12 -7.19 -0.84
N LEU A 178 -15.34 -7.57 -1.27
CA LEU A 178 -16.51 -7.64 -0.40
C LEU A 178 -16.34 -8.70 0.70
N VAL A 179 -15.84 -9.89 0.37
CA VAL A 179 -15.62 -10.94 1.38
C VAL A 179 -14.62 -10.46 2.45
N VAL A 180 -13.49 -9.89 2.02
CA VAL A 180 -12.45 -9.38 2.92
C VAL A 180 -12.97 -8.23 3.78
N SER A 181 -13.79 -7.33 3.24
CA SER A 181 -14.34 -6.19 3.99
C SER A 181 -15.33 -6.60 5.10
N HIS A 182 -15.88 -7.81 5.03
CA HIS A 182 -16.82 -8.33 6.03
C HIS A 182 -16.16 -9.22 7.10
N ILE A 183 -14.83 -9.41 7.05
CA ILE A 183 -14.13 -10.18 8.08
C ILE A 183 -14.13 -9.38 9.40
N PRO A 184 -14.74 -9.89 10.48
CA PRO A 184 -14.81 -9.17 11.75
C PRO A 184 -13.42 -8.93 12.34
N GLY A 185 -13.18 -7.73 12.86
CA GLY A 185 -11.93 -7.38 13.54
C GLY A 185 -10.75 -7.03 12.64
N ILE A 186 -10.83 -7.24 11.31
CA ILE A 186 -9.80 -6.77 10.39
C ILE A 186 -9.91 -5.24 10.23
N GLN A 187 -8.93 -4.54 10.79
CA GLN A 187 -8.73 -3.11 10.51
C GLN A 187 -8.03 -2.89 9.16
N ILE A 188 -8.31 -1.75 8.53
CA ILE A 188 -7.63 -1.28 7.30
C ILE A 188 -6.10 -1.30 7.44
N LEU A 189 -5.60 -0.99 8.64
CA LEU A 189 -4.18 -1.01 8.95
C LEU A 189 -3.53 -2.39 8.74
N HIS A 190 -4.22 -3.47 9.11
CA HIS A 190 -3.70 -4.83 8.92
C HIS A 190 -3.55 -5.14 7.44
N LEU A 191 -4.57 -4.85 6.64
CA LEU A 191 -4.55 -5.06 5.19
C LEU A 191 -3.47 -4.22 4.52
N PHE A 192 -3.36 -2.95 4.93
CA PHE A 192 -2.33 -2.04 4.43
C PHE A 192 -0.92 -2.59 4.67
N LEU A 193 -0.63 -3.02 5.90
CA LEU A 193 0.71 -3.49 6.24
C LEU A 193 1.03 -4.88 5.69
N PHE A 194 0.07 -5.81 5.72
CA PHE A 194 0.18 -7.11 5.06
C PHE A 194 0.57 -6.93 3.59
N PHE A 195 -0.20 -6.10 2.87
CA PHE A 195 0.07 -5.85 1.46
C PHE A 195 1.38 -5.08 1.25
N ALA A 196 1.75 -4.17 2.15
CA ALA A 196 3.04 -3.47 2.09
C ALA A 196 4.22 -4.45 2.15
N VAL A 197 4.19 -5.43 3.06
CA VAL A 197 5.24 -6.45 3.20
C VAL A 197 5.27 -7.38 1.98
N LEU A 198 4.11 -7.89 1.57
CA LEU A 198 3.99 -8.74 0.39
C LEU A 198 4.53 -8.04 -0.87
N ARG A 199 4.19 -6.76 -1.06
CA ARG A 199 4.68 -6.00 -2.22
C ARG A 199 6.18 -5.68 -2.12
N ALA A 200 6.68 -5.39 -0.93
CA ALA A 200 8.11 -5.17 -0.73
C ALA A 200 8.93 -6.42 -1.07
N SER A 201 8.36 -7.62 -0.89
CA SER A 201 9.04 -8.90 -1.13
C SER A 201 9.43 -9.15 -2.60
N VAL A 202 8.71 -8.55 -3.56
CA VAL A 202 8.99 -8.68 -4.99
C VAL A 202 9.91 -7.59 -5.54
N TRP A 203 10.18 -6.54 -4.76
CA TRP A 203 10.92 -5.37 -5.21
C TRP A 203 12.34 -5.70 -5.72
N ILE A 204 13.20 -6.17 -4.82
CA ILE A 204 14.61 -6.42 -5.13
C ILE A 204 14.75 -7.54 -6.17
N PRO A 205 14.02 -8.68 -6.08
CA PRO A 205 14.01 -9.68 -7.14
C PRO A 205 13.69 -9.11 -8.53
N SER A 206 12.63 -8.30 -8.64
CA SER A 206 12.26 -7.66 -9.90
C SER A 206 13.31 -6.68 -10.39
N MET A 207 13.95 -5.93 -9.49
CA MET A 207 15.05 -5.04 -9.88
C MET A 207 16.27 -5.82 -10.41
N ILE A 208 16.60 -6.95 -9.79
CA ILE A 208 17.69 -7.83 -10.25
C ILE A 208 17.38 -8.37 -11.64
N SER A 209 16.13 -8.72 -11.95
CA SER A 209 15.77 -9.25 -13.28
C SER A 209 16.05 -8.27 -14.41
N PHE A 210 15.98 -6.96 -14.16
CA PHE A 210 16.35 -5.95 -15.14
C PHE A 210 17.83 -5.61 -15.14
N LEU A 211 18.47 -5.49 -13.97
CA LEU A 211 19.84 -5.00 -13.87
C LEU A 211 20.91 -6.08 -14.06
N LYS A 212 20.63 -7.31 -13.64
CA LYS A 212 21.54 -8.47 -13.71
C LYS A 212 20.76 -9.76 -13.99
N PRO A 213 20.13 -9.87 -15.18
CA PRO A 213 19.31 -11.03 -15.54
C PRO A 213 20.07 -12.36 -15.44
N ASP A 214 21.38 -12.37 -15.73
CA ASP A 214 22.22 -13.58 -15.66
C ASP A 214 22.33 -14.20 -14.26
N LEU A 215 21.95 -13.46 -13.20
CA LEU A 215 21.96 -13.96 -11.82
C LEU A 215 20.72 -14.74 -11.43
N ILE A 216 19.68 -14.72 -12.26
CA ILE A 216 18.37 -15.26 -11.91
C ILE A 216 17.88 -16.27 -12.94
N THR A 217 17.09 -17.23 -12.46
CA THR A 217 16.31 -18.14 -13.29
C THR A 217 14.84 -18.03 -12.93
N GLU A 218 13.97 -18.49 -13.82
CA GLU A 218 12.51 -18.55 -13.55
C GLU A 218 12.20 -19.28 -12.25
N LYS A 219 12.82 -20.47 -12.05
CA LYS A 219 12.68 -21.25 -10.82
C LYS A 219 13.13 -20.47 -9.58
N GLY A 220 14.25 -19.75 -9.69
CA GLY A 220 14.76 -18.92 -8.61
C GLY A 220 13.82 -17.79 -8.26
N MET A 221 13.30 -17.09 -9.27
CA MET A 221 12.29 -16.03 -9.10
C MET A 221 11.04 -16.57 -8.40
N PHE A 222 10.43 -17.62 -8.95
CA PHE A 222 9.20 -18.18 -8.41
C PHE A 222 9.36 -18.67 -6.96
N TRP A 223 10.28 -19.62 -6.73
CA TRP A 223 10.43 -20.24 -5.41
C TRP A 223 11.08 -19.31 -4.38
N GLY A 224 12.03 -18.48 -4.82
CA GLY A 224 12.71 -17.55 -3.92
C GLY A 224 11.78 -16.47 -3.38
N ILE A 225 10.92 -15.92 -4.25
CA ILE A 225 9.85 -15.00 -3.84
C ILE A 225 8.83 -15.74 -2.97
N LEU A 226 8.28 -16.87 -3.44
CA LEU A 226 7.22 -17.58 -2.74
C LEU A 226 7.63 -17.96 -1.32
N VAL A 227 8.80 -18.57 -1.14
CA VAL A 227 9.28 -19.00 0.18
C VAL A 227 9.61 -17.80 1.06
N GLY A 228 10.40 -16.84 0.54
CA GLY A 228 10.82 -15.68 1.33
C GLY A 228 9.66 -14.79 1.76
N ALA A 229 8.72 -14.52 0.84
CA ALA A 229 7.52 -13.74 1.11
C ALA A 229 6.62 -14.47 2.12
N THR A 230 6.34 -15.76 1.92
CA THR A 230 5.48 -16.53 2.84
C THR A 230 6.03 -16.57 4.26
N VAL A 231 7.33 -16.88 4.42
CA VAL A 231 7.97 -16.93 5.75
C VAL A 231 7.96 -15.54 6.39
N GLY A 232 8.34 -14.51 5.64
CA GLY A 232 8.34 -13.13 6.13
C GLY A 232 6.94 -12.67 6.56
N GLU A 233 5.91 -12.99 5.77
CA GLU A 233 4.52 -12.60 6.02
C GLU A 233 3.93 -13.32 7.24
N ILE A 234 4.19 -14.62 7.41
CA ILE A 234 3.75 -15.36 8.60
C ILE A 234 4.33 -14.72 9.87
N LEU A 235 5.63 -14.40 9.87
CA LEU A 235 6.29 -13.74 10.98
C LEU A 235 5.76 -12.31 11.20
N PHE A 236 5.46 -11.60 10.11
CA PHE A 236 4.89 -10.27 10.15
C PHE A 236 3.51 -10.26 10.83
N ILE A 237 2.58 -11.08 10.30
CA ILE A 237 1.22 -11.21 10.80
C ILE A 237 1.23 -11.71 12.25
N SER A 238 2.04 -12.72 12.56
CA SER A 238 2.13 -13.25 13.93
C SER A 238 2.54 -12.17 14.93
N GLY A 239 3.48 -11.30 14.53
CA GLY A 239 3.89 -10.14 15.31
C GLY A 239 2.77 -9.11 15.48
N LYS A 240 2.00 -8.85 14.40
CA LYS A 240 0.91 -7.87 14.42
C LYS A 240 -0.33 -8.30 15.15
N LEU A 241 -0.63 -9.60 15.17
CA LEU A 241 -1.72 -10.16 15.95
C LEU A 241 -1.34 -10.36 17.44
N GLY A 242 -0.11 -10.02 17.83
CA GLY A 242 0.35 -10.08 19.22
C GLY A 242 0.75 -11.48 19.68
N TYR A 243 0.90 -12.44 18.77
CA TYR A 243 1.38 -13.79 19.12
C TYR A 243 2.89 -13.82 19.39
N THR A 244 3.66 -12.91 18.77
CA THR A 244 5.13 -12.82 18.86
C THR A 244 5.58 -11.36 18.75
N ASP A 245 6.88 -11.08 18.89
CA ASP A 245 7.51 -9.79 18.57
C ASP A 245 8.33 -9.86 17.26
N THR A 246 7.74 -10.49 16.22
CA THR A 246 8.45 -10.78 14.97
C THR A 246 8.02 -9.88 13.80
N ALA A 247 7.22 -8.84 14.04
CA ALA A 247 6.69 -8.01 12.96
C ALA A 247 7.81 -7.36 12.12
N PHE A 248 8.76 -6.71 12.79
CA PHE A 248 9.89 -6.09 12.11
C PHE A 248 10.78 -7.12 11.42
N LEU A 249 11.10 -8.23 12.10
CA LEU A 249 11.90 -9.32 11.54
C LEU A 249 11.24 -9.94 10.30
N GLY A 250 9.94 -10.19 10.34
CA GLY A 250 9.16 -10.70 9.21
C GLY A 250 9.22 -9.77 8.00
N THR A 251 9.13 -8.46 8.24
CA THR A 251 9.34 -7.44 7.19
C THR A 251 10.74 -7.56 6.58
N MET A 252 11.80 -7.67 7.39
CA MET A 252 13.16 -7.80 6.89
C MET A 252 13.38 -9.10 6.10
N ILE A 253 12.82 -10.21 6.57
CA ILE A 253 12.91 -11.51 5.89
C ILE A 253 12.16 -11.46 4.55
N ALA A 254 10.95 -10.89 4.51
CA ALA A 254 10.20 -10.75 3.27
C ALA A 254 10.96 -9.93 2.23
N VAL A 255 11.63 -8.84 2.65
CA VAL A 255 12.26 -7.89 1.71
C VAL A 255 13.66 -8.30 1.31
N PHE A 256 14.48 -8.73 2.27
CA PHE A 256 15.90 -9.04 2.03
C PHE A 256 16.16 -10.54 1.95
N GLY A 257 15.30 -11.38 2.51
CA GLY A 257 15.39 -12.82 2.36
C GLY A 257 15.00 -13.29 0.95
N THR A 258 13.98 -12.68 0.33
CA THR A 258 13.58 -13.04 -1.03
C THR A 258 14.69 -12.91 -2.07
N PRO A 259 15.44 -11.80 -2.23
CA PRO A 259 16.50 -11.73 -3.23
C PRO A 259 17.64 -12.72 -2.96
N LEU A 260 17.94 -13.01 -1.69
CA LEU A 260 18.95 -14.01 -1.34
C LEU A 260 18.51 -15.42 -1.76
N LEU A 261 17.26 -15.78 -1.50
CA LEU A 261 16.70 -17.06 -1.93
C LEU A 261 16.60 -17.15 -3.45
N VAL A 262 16.17 -16.07 -4.12
CA VAL A 262 16.09 -16.00 -5.57
C VAL A 262 17.46 -16.29 -6.20
N ILE A 263 18.51 -15.61 -5.77
CA ILE A 263 19.88 -15.84 -6.27
C ILE A 263 20.37 -17.23 -5.89
N GLY A 264 20.12 -17.67 -4.65
CA GLY A 264 20.56 -18.97 -4.14
C GLY A 264 19.99 -20.14 -4.93
N ILE A 265 18.67 -20.13 -5.18
CA ILE A 265 17.96 -21.15 -5.96
C ILE A 265 18.36 -21.04 -7.43
N SER A 266 18.55 -19.84 -7.97
CA SER A 266 19.00 -19.64 -9.36
C SER A 266 20.36 -20.29 -9.62
N LYS A 267 21.27 -20.27 -8.64
CA LYS A 267 22.57 -20.96 -8.71
C LYS A 267 22.49 -22.48 -8.56
N LYS A 268 21.41 -23.00 -7.95
CA LYS A 268 21.21 -24.42 -7.68
C LYS A 268 19.77 -24.85 -8.00
N PRO A 269 19.35 -24.80 -9.28
CA PRO A 269 17.95 -24.98 -9.67
C PRO A 269 17.39 -26.38 -9.39
N ASN A 270 18.26 -27.37 -9.15
CA ASN A 270 17.87 -28.76 -8.83
C ASN A 270 17.41 -28.94 -7.36
N MET A 271 17.48 -27.89 -6.53
CA MET A 271 17.10 -27.95 -5.11
C MET A 271 15.59 -27.75 -4.87
N VAL A 272 14.81 -27.45 -5.90
CA VAL A 272 13.39 -27.12 -5.80
C VAL A 272 12.55 -27.99 -6.73
N MET A 273 11.27 -28.18 -6.37
CA MET A 273 10.35 -29.05 -7.12
C MET A 273 10.26 -28.62 -8.59
N HIS A 274 10.21 -29.63 -9.46
CA HIS A 274 9.93 -29.47 -10.87
C HIS A 274 8.41 -29.34 -11.05
N PHE A 275 7.99 -28.33 -11.80
CA PHE A 275 6.68 -28.33 -12.43
C PHE A 275 6.94 -28.64 -13.90
N ASP A 276 6.40 -29.76 -14.36
CA ASP A 276 6.31 -30.14 -15.77
C ASP A 276 5.07 -29.50 -16.40
#